data_AF-A0A345EB07-F1
#
_entry.id   AF-A0A345EB07-F1
#
_cell.length_a   1.000
_cell.length_b   1.000
_cell.length_c   1.000
_cell.angle_alpha   90.00
_cell.angle_beta   90.00
_cell.angle_gamma   90.00
#
_symmetry.space_group_name_H-M   'P 1'
#
loop_
_entity.id
_entity.type
_entity.pdbx_description
1 polymer ?
#
loop_
_entity_poly.entity_id
_entity_poly.type
_entity_poly.pdbx_seq_one_letter_code
_entity_poly.pdbx_strand_id
1 'polypeptide(L)'
;MPRGQLSLTVVEAVVGVVLVMGVAAGFTVVSTGPSPSTPQLDTLADDAATALASEPTAGGRDSRLAALARSEGSFGATRRSARERLTDLLPADVLFRVRTPHGSVGYPQPPTATVGSTTVPTRYGPVTIRVWYG
;
A
#
# COMPACT_ATOMS: atom_id res chain seq x y z
N MET A 1 -14.99 42.75 -38.48
CA MET A 1 -15.44 42.88 -37.07
C MET A 1 -15.41 41.51 -36.40
N PRO A 2 -14.42 41.20 -35.55
CA PRO A 2 -14.33 39.92 -34.84
C PRO A 2 -15.10 40.01 -33.51
N ARG A 3 -16.29 39.40 -33.43
CA ARG A 3 -17.12 39.39 -32.21
C ARG A 3 -17.54 37.97 -31.78
N GLY A 4 -16.62 37.00 -31.88
CA GLY A 4 -16.88 35.61 -31.47
C GLY A 4 -15.83 34.99 -30.54
N GLN A 5 -14.64 35.59 -30.42
CA GLN A 5 -13.51 34.93 -29.74
C GLN A 5 -13.40 35.25 -28.24
N LEU A 6 -13.99 36.34 -27.75
CA LEU A 6 -13.90 36.70 -26.32
C LEU A 6 -14.83 35.86 -25.43
N SER A 7 -15.99 35.45 -25.95
CA SER A 7 -16.97 34.67 -25.18
C SER A 7 -16.52 33.22 -24.97
N LEU A 8 -15.78 32.64 -25.92
CA LEU A 8 -15.32 31.26 -25.84
C LEU A 8 -14.24 31.08 -24.76
N THR A 9 -13.25 31.98 -24.71
CA THR A 9 -12.18 31.96 -23.70
C THR A 9 -12.70 32.19 -22.29
N VAL A 10 -13.72 33.03 -22.12
CA VAL A 10 -14.35 33.27 -20.81
C VAL A 10 -15.12 32.04 -20.35
N VAL A 11 -15.88 31.39 -21.23
CA VAL A 11 -16.64 30.18 -20.89
C VAL A 11 -15.69 29.02 -20.54
N GLU A 12 -14.62 28.82 -21.32
CA GLU A 12 -13.63 27.77 -21.05
C GLU A 12 -12.90 28.00 -19.72
N ALA A 13 -12.52 29.24 -19.42
CA ALA A 13 -11.91 29.59 -18.15
C ALA A 13 -12.86 29.33 -16.95
N VAL A 14 -14.15 29.65 -17.09
CA VAL A 14 -15.15 29.38 -16.05
C VAL A 14 -15.34 27.88 -15.84
N VAL A 15 -15.42 27.09 -16.93
CA VAL A 15 -15.53 25.63 -16.84
C VAL A 15 -14.28 25.02 -16.19
N GLY A 16 -13.08 25.50 -16.55
CA GLY A 16 -11.83 25.07 -15.93
C GLY A 16 -11.78 25.36 -14.43
N VAL A 17 -12.21 26.56 -14.01
CA VAL A 17 -12.27 26.95 -12.60
C VAL A 17 -13.27 26.09 -11.82
N VAL A 18 -14.47 25.87 -12.37
CA VAL A 18 -15.50 25.03 -11.73
C VAL A 18 -15.03 23.57 -11.63
N LEU A 19 -14.36 23.05 -12.65
CA LEU A 19 -13.78 21.71 -12.65
C LEU A 19 -12.70 21.59 -11.56
N VAL A 20 -11.75 22.52 -11.51
CA VAL A 20 -10.67 22.53 -10.50
C VAL A 20 -11.25 22.65 -9.09
N MET A 21 -12.27 23.49 -8.90
CA MET A 21 -12.92 23.63 -7.59
C MET A 21 -13.72 22.39 -7.19
N GLY A 22 -14.37 21.71 -8.15
CA GLY A 22 -15.06 20.43 -7.92
C GLY A 22 -14.09 19.32 -7.54
N VAL A 23 -12.92 19.24 -8.21
CA VAL A 23 -11.85 18.29 -7.86
C VAL A 23 -11.29 18.60 -6.47
N ALA A 24 -10.99 19.87 -6.18
CA ALA A 24 -10.49 20.28 -4.87
C ALA A 24 -11.51 19.98 -3.75
N ALA A 25 -12.80 20.25 -3.98
CA ALA A 25 -13.86 19.92 -3.03
C ALA A 25 -13.99 18.41 -2.81
N GLY A 26 -13.80 17.59 -3.85
CA GLY A 26 -13.79 16.14 -3.76
C GLY A 26 -12.68 15.58 -2.85
N PHE A 27 -11.50 16.22 -2.82
CA PHE A 27 -10.40 15.86 -1.91
C PHE A 27 -10.61 16.34 -0.47
N THR A 28 -11.49 17.32 -0.23
CA THR A 28 -11.79 17.82 1.14
C THR A 28 -12.83 17.00 1.90
N VAL A 29 -13.49 16.03 1.24
CA VAL A 29 -14.36 15.08 1.94
C VAL A 29 -13.49 14.07 2.69
N VAL A 30 -12.96 14.52 3.83
CA VAL A 30 -12.50 13.65 4.91
C VAL A 30 -13.74 12.91 5.39
N SER A 31 -13.92 11.72 4.82
CA SER A 31 -14.82 10.72 5.37
C SER A 31 -14.34 10.42 6.79
N THR A 32 -15.12 10.79 7.80
CA THR A 32 -15.08 10.11 9.10
C THR A 32 -15.62 8.71 8.86
N GLY A 33 -14.78 7.85 8.27
CA GLY A 33 -15.16 6.54 7.79
C GLY A 33 -15.60 5.63 8.95
N PRO A 34 -16.49 4.66 8.69
CA PRO A 34 -16.84 3.63 9.66
C PRO A 34 -15.59 2.87 10.12
N SER A 35 -15.66 2.21 11.28
CA SER A 35 -14.59 1.34 11.79
C SER A 35 -13.96 0.54 10.65
N PRO A 36 -12.62 0.48 10.57
CA PRO A 36 -11.95 -0.03 9.40
C PRO A 36 -12.45 -1.43 9.05
N SER A 37 -13.12 -1.52 7.91
CA SER A 37 -13.69 -2.76 7.43
C SER A 37 -12.54 -3.68 6.99
N THR A 38 -12.63 -4.98 7.30
CA THR A 38 -11.67 -6.00 6.84
C THR A 38 -11.28 -5.86 5.35
N PRO A 39 -12.21 -5.54 4.41
CA PRO A 39 -11.84 -5.31 3.01
C PRO A 39 -10.81 -4.20 2.78
N GLN A 40 -10.84 -3.12 3.56
CA GLN A 40 -9.85 -2.05 3.43
C GLN A 40 -8.47 -2.51 3.91
N LEU A 41 -8.42 -3.26 5.00
CA LEU A 41 -7.18 -3.86 5.50
C LEU A 41 -6.66 -4.93 4.53
N ASP A 42 -7.54 -5.68 3.88
CA ASP A 42 -7.16 -6.65 2.84
C ASP A 42 -6.53 -5.96 1.63
N THR A 43 -7.10 -4.85 1.15
CA THR A 43 -6.50 -4.02 0.10
C THR A 43 -5.12 -3.53 0.52
N LEU A 44 -4.98 -3.02 1.74
CA LEU A 44 -3.70 -2.54 2.23
C LEU A 44 -2.64 -3.65 2.35
N ALA A 45 -3.07 -4.86 2.75
CA ALA A 45 -2.20 -6.03 2.76
C ALA A 45 -1.75 -6.40 1.34
N ASP A 46 -2.66 -6.33 0.37
CA ASP A 46 -2.41 -6.63 -1.05
C ASP A 46 -1.48 -5.61 -1.72
N ASP A 47 -1.67 -4.33 -1.46
CA ASP A 47 -0.79 -3.26 -1.93
C ASP A 47 0.64 -3.44 -1.39
N ALA A 48 0.75 -3.74 -0.09
CA ALA A 48 2.04 -4.03 0.55
C ALA A 48 2.72 -5.27 -0.06
N ALA A 49 1.95 -6.32 -0.34
CA ALA A 49 2.42 -7.52 -1.03
C ALA A 49 2.92 -7.20 -2.44
N THR A 50 2.15 -6.43 -3.19
CA THR A 50 2.46 -6.01 -4.56
C THR A 50 3.74 -5.19 -4.61
N ALA A 51 3.94 -4.26 -3.68
CA ALA A 51 5.15 -3.46 -3.60
C ALA A 51 6.38 -4.35 -3.32
N LEU A 52 6.30 -5.26 -2.35
CA LEU A 52 7.39 -6.19 -2.05
C LEU A 52 7.67 -7.21 -3.16
N ALA A 53 6.65 -7.58 -3.94
CA ALA A 53 6.77 -8.48 -5.08
C ALA A 53 7.40 -7.78 -6.30
N SER A 54 7.21 -6.47 -6.44
CA SER A 54 7.71 -5.68 -7.58
C SER A 54 9.11 -5.13 -7.34
N GLU A 55 9.49 -4.88 -6.09
CA GLU A 55 10.80 -4.30 -5.77
C GLU A 55 11.90 -5.35 -5.68
N PRO A 56 13.01 -5.19 -6.42
CA PRO A 56 14.16 -6.07 -6.29
C PRO A 56 14.88 -5.85 -4.94
N THR A 57 15.51 -6.90 -4.44
CA THR A 57 16.51 -6.76 -3.37
C THR A 57 17.72 -5.97 -3.86
N ALA A 58 18.52 -5.40 -2.95
CA ALA A 58 19.75 -4.69 -3.29
C ALA A 58 20.75 -5.53 -4.14
N GLY A 59 20.65 -6.86 -4.07
CA GLY A 59 21.43 -7.80 -4.89
C GLY A 59 20.80 -8.19 -6.24
N GLY A 60 19.65 -7.60 -6.61
CA GLY A 60 19.05 -7.63 -7.95
C GLY A 60 18.50 -8.96 -8.48
N ARG A 61 18.65 -10.07 -7.76
CA ARG A 61 18.36 -11.43 -8.28
C ARG A 61 16.93 -11.91 -8.05
N ASP A 62 16.26 -11.41 -7.02
CA ASP A 62 14.92 -11.81 -6.63
C ASP A 62 14.17 -10.58 -6.09
N SER A 63 12.84 -10.58 -6.21
CA SER A 63 11.99 -9.62 -5.50
C SER A 63 12.18 -9.75 -4.00
N ARG A 64 11.93 -8.67 -3.27
CA ARG A 64 12.06 -8.64 -1.82
C ARG A 64 11.17 -9.70 -1.15
N LEU A 65 9.97 -9.94 -1.69
CA LEU A 65 9.05 -10.98 -1.25
C LEU A 65 9.59 -12.40 -1.51
N ALA A 66 10.18 -12.65 -2.69
CA ALA A 66 10.80 -13.94 -3.00
C ALA A 66 12.06 -14.20 -2.16
N ALA A 67 12.89 -13.18 -1.93
CA ALA A 67 14.08 -13.29 -1.10
C ALA A 67 13.77 -13.65 0.36
N LEU A 68 12.65 -13.15 0.90
CA LEU A 68 12.15 -13.50 2.24
C LEU A 68 11.71 -14.96 2.38
N ALA A 69 11.25 -15.58 1.29
CA ALA A 69 10.80 -16.96 1.25
C ALA A 69 11.89 -17.96 0.85
N ARG A 70 13.05 -17.49 0.35
CA ARG A 70 14.06 -18.34 -0.30
C ARG A 70 14.81 -19.29 0.64
N SER A 71 15.32 -18.78 1.75
CA SER A 71 16.12 -19.53 2.72
C SER A 71 16.26 -18.73 4.02
N GLU A 72 16.69 -19.39 5.11
CA GLU A 72 16.91 -18.71 6.40
C GLU A 72 17.96 -17.59 6.31
N GLY A 73 19.07 -17.82 5.61
CA GLY A 73 20.11 -16.81 5.41
C GLY A 73 19.63 -15.61 4.57
N SER A 74 18.85 -15.87 3.52
CA SER A 74 18.24 -14.82 2.69
C SER A 74 17.19 -14.03 3.47
N PHE A 75 16.39 -14.71 4.29
CA PHE A 75 15.43 -14.10 5.20
C PHE A 75 16.14 -13.16 6.20
N GLY A 76 17.20 -13.64 6.85
CA GLY A 76 17.99 -12.83 7.79
C GLY A 76 18.56 -11.56 7.16
N ALA A 77 19.12 -11.67 5.96
CA ALA A 77 19.67 -10.53 5.22
C ALA A 77 18.59 -9.53 4.75
N THR A 78 17.41 -10.03 4.36
CA THR A 78 16.35 -9.19 3.74
C THR A 78 15.39 -8.59 4.77
N ARG A 79 15.20 -9.24 5.92
CA ARG A 79 14.20 -8.91 6.94
C ARG A 79 14.19 -7.44 7.35
N ARG A 80 15.37 -6.85 7.58
CA ARG A 80 15.48 -5.45 8.02
C ARG A 80 14.98 -4.50 6.92
N SER A 81 15.50 -4.65 5.71
CA SER A 81 15.10 -3.79 4.57
C SER A 81 13.62 -3.93 4.23
N ALA A 82 13.04 -5.13 4.41
CA ALA A 82 11.62 -5.34 4.21
C ALA A 82 10.76 -4.69 5.29
N ARG A 83 11.22 -4.72 6.54
CA ARG A 83 10.56 -4.01 7.63
C ARG A 83 10.54 -2.50 7.39
N GLU A 84 11.69 -1.91 7.08
CA GLU A 84 11.84 -0.49 6.80
C GLU A 84 10.93 -0.09 5.63
N ARG A 85 10.94 -0.86 4.53
CA ARG A 85 10.09 -0.58 3.38
C ARG A 85 8.60 -0.65 3.71
N LEU A 86 8.16 -1.63 4.50
CA LEU A 86 6.76 -1.73 4.93
C LEU A 86 6.36 -0.59 5.87
N THR A 87 7.27 -0.15 6.73
CA THR A 87 7.03 1.03 7.58
C THR A 87 6.89 2.31 6.76
N ASP A 88 7.62 2.45 5.65
CA ASP A 88 7.49 3.61 4.76
C ASP A 88 6.25 3.55 3.85
N LEU A 89 5.80 2.34 3.49
CA LEU A 89 4.65 2.13 2.60
C LEU A 89 3.31 2.24 3.32
N LEU A 90 3.24 1.74 4.55
CA LEU A 90 2.00 1.67 5.30
C LEU A 90 1.73 2.98 6.04
N PRO A 91 0.45 3.35 6.24
CA PRO A 91 0.09 4.45 7.14
C PRO A 91 0.67 4.25 8.54
N ALA A 92 0.98 5.34 9.23
CA ALA A 92 1.64 5.31 10.55
C ALA A 92 0.83 4.55 11.61
N ASP A 93 -0.51 4.58 11.51
CA ASP A 93 -1.43 3.90 12.44
C ASP A 93 -1.63 2.41 12.08
N VAL A 94 -0.93 1.90 11.07
CA VAL A 94 -1.05 0.50 10.63
C VAL A 94 0.17 -0.30 11.03
N LEU A 95 -0.07 -1.34 11.82
CA LEU A 95 0.88 -2.37 12.15
C LEU A 95 0.77 -3.53 11.17
N PHE A 96 1.89 -4.24 10.99
CA PHE A 96 1.96 -5.37 10.07
C PHE A 96 2.69 -6.57 10.65
N ARG A 97 2.41 -7.73 10.06
CA ARG A 97 3.19 -8.95 10.20
C ARG A 97 3.28 -9.70 8.90
N VAL A 98 4.51 -9.99 8.49
CA VAL A 98 4.82 -10.88 7.37
C VAL A 98 5.24 -12.23 7.93
N ARG A 99 4.58 -13.31 7.50
CA ARG A 99 4.96 -14.70 7.78
C ARG A 99 5.52 -15.33 6.52
N THR A 100 6.68 -15.96 6.65
CA THR A 100 7.34 -16.72 5.60
C THR A 100 7.58 -18.17 6.10
N PRO A 101 8.02 -19.10 5.24
CA PRO A 101 8.44 -20.43 5.67
C PRO A 101 9.61 -20.40 6.67
N HIS A 102 10.41 -19.34 6.66
CA HIS A 102 11.66 -19.22 7.43
C HIS A 102 11.57 -18.28 8.64
N GLY A 103 10.43 -17.61 8.84
CA GLY A 103 10.30 -16.72 9.99
C GLY A 103 9.16 -15.70 9.88
N SER A 104 9.25 -14.67 10.71
CA SER A 104 8.29 -13.56 10.70
C SER A 104 8.96 -12.19 10.82
N VAL A 105 8.38 -11.20 10.17
CA VAL A 105 8.80 -9.79 10.21
C VAL A 105 7.64 -8.94 10.70
N GLY A 106 7.91 -7.90 11.48
CA GLY A 106 6.88 -7.00 12.01
C GLY A 106 6.51 -7.29 13.46
N TYR A 107 5.30 -6.90 13.83
CA TYR A 107 4.80 -6.90 15.21
C TYR A 107 4.03 -8.18 15.55
N PRO A 108 4.00 -8.62 16.83
CA PRO A 108 3.10 -9.70 17.23
C PRO A 108 1.64 -9.26 17.03
N GLN A 109 0.81 -10.14 16.46
CA GLN A 109 -0.60 -9.85 16.20
C GLN A 109 -1.38 -9.80 17.53
N PRO A 110 -2.19 -8.75 17.80
CA PRO A 110 -3.09 -8.71 18.94
C PRO A 110 -4.21 -9.76 18.80
N PRO A 111 -4.69 -10.35 19.90
CA PRO A 111 -5.72 -11.40 19.83
C PRO A 111 -7.10 -10.88 19.38
N THR A 112 -7.38 -9.59 19.53
CA THR A 112 -8.72 -9.00 19.35
C THR A 112 -8.83 -7.98 18.23
N ALA A 113 -7.75 -7.71 17.49
CA ALA A 113 -7.76 -6.72 16.42
C ALA A 113 -8.42 -7.28 15.15
N THR A 114 -9.20 -6.45 14.45
CA THR A 114 -9.57 -6.72 13.05
C THR A 114 -8.31 -6.73 12.22
N VAL A 115 -8.08 -7.82 11.50
CA VAL A 115 -6.88 -8.01 10.68
C VAL A 115 -7.29 -8.24 9.23
N GLY A 116 -6.70 -7.48 8.33
CA GLY A 116 -6.71 -7.82 6.90
C GLY A 116 -5.48 -8.64 6.54
N SER A 117 -5.61 -9.50 5.55
CA SER A 117 -4.53 -10.39 5.15
C SER A 117 -4.55 -10.75 3.68
N THR A 118 -3.37 -10.86 3.10
CA THR A 118 -3.15 -11.45 1.78
C THR A 118 -2.11 -12.55 1.87
N THR A 119 -2.19 -13.56 1.00
CA THR A 119 -1.16 -14.60 0.88
C THR A 119 -0.71 -14.68 -0.57
N VAL A 120 0.58 -14.42 -0.79
CA VAL A 120 1.20 -14.46 -2.11
C VAL A 120 1.99 -15.76 -2.25
N PRO A 121 1.69 -16.61 -3.25
CA PRO A 121 2.53 -17.75 -3.56
C PRO A 121 3.84 -17.28 -4.19
N THR A 122 4.96 -17.83 -3.74
CA THR A 122 6.27 -17.65 -4.38
C THR A 122 6.83 -18.98 -4.83
N ARG A 123 7.86 -18.95 -5.68
CA ARG A 123 8.65 -20.14 -6.05
C ARG A 123 9.28 -20.88 -4.85
N TYR A 124 9.37 -20.23 -3.69
CA TYR A 124 10.00 -20.77 -2.48
C TYR A 124 9.00 -21.02 -1.33
N GLY A 125 7.71 -20.83 -1.58
CA GLY A 125 6.64 -21.02 -0.60
C GLY A 125 5.76 -19.79 -0.39
N PRO A 126 4.65 -19.93 0.36
CA PRO A 126 3.70 -18.85 0.57
C PRO A 126 4.25 -17.81 1.54
N VAL A 127 3.99 -16.54 1.22
CA VAL A 127 4.24 -15.42 2.13
C VAL A 127 2.89 -14.79 2.47
N THR A 128 2.57 -14.75 3.76
CA THR A 128 1.32 -14.14 4.25
C THR A 128 1.64 -12.79 4.87
N ILE A 129 0.97 -11.74 4.42
CA ILE A 129 1.04 -10.40 5.01
C ILE A 129 -0.27 -10.16 5.74
N ARG A 130 -0.16 -9.73 6.99
CA ARG A 130 -1.28 -9.33 7.85
C ARG A 130 -1.09 -7.89 8.27
N VAL A 131 -2.16 -7.12 8.29
CA VAL A 131 -2.15 -5.71 8.71
C VAL A 131 -3.35 -5.43 9.60
N TRP A 132 -3.16 -4.53 10.56
CA TRP A 132 -4.19 -4.10 11.51
C TRP A 132 -3.86 -2.70 12.03
N TYR A 133 -4.86 -2.00 12.55
CA TYR A 133 -4.64 -0.70 13.17
C TYR A 133 -4.03 -0.85 14.57
N GLY A 134 -3.07 0.02 14.89
CA GLY A 134 -2.31 0.03 16.15
C GLY A 134 -2.57 1.24 17.01
#